data_AF-A0A6D2CCR9-F1
#
_entry.id   AF-A0A6D2CCR9-F1
#
_cell.length_a   1.000
_cell.length_b   1.000
_cell.length_c   1.000
_cell.angle_alpha   90.00
_cell.angle_beta   90.00
_cell.angle_gamma   90.00
#
_symmetry.space_group_name_H-M   'P 1'
#
loop_
_entity.id
_entity.type
_entity.pdbx_description
1 polymer ?
#
loop_
_entity_poly.entity_id
_entity_poly.type
_entity_poly.pdbx_seq_one_letter_code
_entity_poly.pdbx_strand_id
1 'polypeptide(L)' 'MLFLFRNKSESSGTATLAKNRLNNVLMNERGLQITYLDNLKKDIANLMKQYAKTPHIVVNATAHRDNTLDVKIYIGKTE' A
#
# COMPACT_ATOMS: atom_id res chain seq x y z
N MET A 1 -4.91 22.04 -53.80
CA MET A 1 -5.26 22.72 -52.55
C MET A 1 -5.38 21.66 -51.47
N LEU A 2 -4.29 21.44 -50.71
CA LEU A 2 -4.23 20.48 -49.61
C LEU A 2 -4.99 21.04 -48.41
N PHE A 3 -6.00 20.32 -47.92
CA PHE A 3 -6.45 20.47 -46.54
C PHE A 3 -5.97 19.27 -45.74
N LEU A 4 -4.79 19.46 -45.16
CA LEU A 4 -4.10 18.55 -44.27
C LEU A 4 -4.97 18.21 -43.06
N PHE A 5 -5.17 16.91 -42.81
CA PHE A 5 -5.39 16.37 -41.48
C PHE A 5 -4.20 16.76 -40.60
N ARG A 6 -4.27 17.93 -39.95
CA ARG A 6 -3.25 18.33 -38.99
C ARG A 6 -3.80 19.34 -38.00
N ASN A 7 -4.54 18.82 -37.03
CA ASN A 7 -4.59 19.39 -35.69
C ASN A 7 -4.59 18.23 -34.69
N LYS A 8 -3.45 17.53 -34.59
CA LYS A 8 -3.09 16.82 -33.37
C LYS A 8 -2.61 17.89 -32.39
N SER A 9 -3.55 18.71 -31.93
CA SER A 9 -3.28 19.76 -30.95
C SER A 9 -2.91 19.08 -29.64
N GLU A 10 -1.70 19.35 -29.20
CA GLU A 10 -1.15 19.08 -27.89
C GLU A 10 -2.19 19.38 -26.81
N SER A 11 -2.75 18.33 -26.24
CA SER A 11 -3.57 18.40 -25.05
C SER A 11 -3.30 17.09 -24.35
N SER A 12 -2.67 17.16 -23.18
CA SER A 12 -2.63 16.09 -22.20
C SER A 12 -4.02 15.42 -22.13
N GLY A 13 -4.17 14.31 -22.84
CA GLY A 13 -5.47 13.87 -23.34
C GLY A 13 -6.49 13.69 -22.24
N THR A 14 -7.74 14.07 -22.54
CA THR A 14 -8.91 13.85 -21.66
C THR A 14 -9.00 12.40 -21.16
N ALA A 15 -8.52 11.44 -21.95
CA ALA A 15 -8.36 10.04 -21.55
C ALA A 15 -7.38 9.83 -20.37
N THR A 16 -6.22 10.51 -20.38
CA THR A 16 -5.24 10.48 -19.28
C THR A 16 -5.83 11.09 -18.00
N LEU A 17 -6.56 12.20 -18.14
CA LEU A 17 -7.24 12.84 -17.00
C LEU A 17 -8.34 11.93 -16.43
N ALA A 18 -9.17 11.33 -17.28
CA ALA A 18 -10.21 10.39 -16.87
C ALA A 18 -9.61 9.15 -16.19
N LYS A 19 -8.51 8.59 -16.72
CA LYS A 19 -7.76 7.48 -16.12
C LYS A 19 -7.25 7.85 -14.72
N ASN A 20 -6.67 9.03 -14.55
CA ASN A 20 -6.15 9.47 -13.25
C ASN A 20 -7.27 9.66 -12.22
N ARG A 21 -8.40 10.26 -12.61
CA ARG A 21 -9.56 10.43 -11.73
C ARG A 21 -10.16 9.08 -11.35
N LEU A 22 -10.31 8.17 -12.31
CA LEU A 22 -10.79 6.81 -12.06
C LEU A 22 -9.83 6.04 -11.14
N ASN A 23 -8.52 6.14 -11.35
CA ASN A 23 -7.53 5.52 -10.46
C ASN A 23 -7.63 6.06 -9.04
N ASN A 24 -7.83 7.36 -8.83
CA ASN A 24 -8.01 7.91 -7.49
C ASN A 24 -9.30 7.40 -6.81
N VAL A 25 -10.41 7.33 -7.55
CA VAL A 25 -11.67 6.77 -7.02
C VAL A 25 -11.49 5.29 -6.69
N LEU A 26 -10.92 4.50 -7.59
CA LEU A 26 -10.65 3.09 -7.37
C LEU A 26 -9.62 2.86 -6.27
N MET A 27 -8.62 3.74 -6.10
CA MET A 27 -7.69 3.67 -4.97
C MET A 27 -8.36 4.00 -3.65
N ASN A 28 -9.37 4.86 -3.65
CA ASN A 28 -10.17 5.16 -2.46
C ASN A 28 -11.13 4.00 -2.14
N GLU A 29 -11.80 3.45 -3.14
CA GLU A 29 -12.71 2.30 -3.00
C GLU A 29 -11.97 1.01 -2.62
N ARG A 30 -10.81 0.75 -3.22
CA ARG A 30 -9.94 -0.39 -2.83
C ARG A 30 -9.10 -0.09 -1.59
N GLY A 31 -8.90 1.19 -1.27
CA GLY A 31 -8.20 1.67 -0.08
C GLY A 31 -9.09 1.78 1.15
N LEU A 32 -10.39 1.45 1.01
CA LEU A 32 -11.27 1.13 2.13
C LEU A 32 -10.74 -0.14 2.79
N GLN A 33 -9.77 0.11 3.67
CA GLN A 33 -9.21 -0.74 4.70
C GLN A 33 -9.20 -2.22 4.36
N ILE A 34 -8.01 -2.72 4.10
CA ILE A 34 -7.71 -4.11 4.40
C ILE A 34 -7.66 -4.23 5.94
N THR A 35 -8.81 -4.05 6.61
CA THR A 35 -8.94 -3.97 8.08
C THR A 35 -8.35 -5.21 8.73
N TYR A 36 -8.39 -6.35 8.04
CA TYR A 36 -7.79 -7.58 8.52
C TYR A 36 -6.26 -7.51 8.61
N LEU A 37 -5.56 -6.76 7.75
CA LEU A 37 -4.10 -6.63 7.81
C LEU A 37 -3.64 -5.81 9.01
N ASP A 38 -4.40 -4.78 9.37
CA ASP A 38 -4.14 -4.00 10.58
C ASP A 38 -4.37 -4.83 11.84
N ASN A 39 -5.40 -5.68 11.84
CA ASN A 39 -5.64 -6.64 12.92
C ASN A 39 -4.52 -7.68 13.00
N LEU A 40 -4.13 -8.27 11.86
CA LEU A 40 -3.06 -9.25 11.77
C LEU A 40 -1.71 -8.70 12.26
N LYS A 41 -1.40 -7.44 11.94
CA LYS A 41 -0.23 -6.73 12.46
C LYS A 41 -0.22 -6.69 13.99
N LYS A 42 -1.36 -6.39 14.62
CA LYS A 42 -1.48 -6.35 16.09
C LYS A 42 -1.32 -7.74 16.68
N ASP A 43 -1.95 -8.75 16.08
CA ASP A 43 -1.89 -10.14 16.57
C ASP A 43 -0.46 -10.68 16.54
N ILE A 44 0.27 -10.45 15.44
CA ILE A 44 1.68 -10.83 15.32
C ILE A 44 2.53 -10.11 16.37
N ALA A 45 2.35 -8.81 16.57
CA ALA A 45 3.10 -8.07 17.58
C ALA A 45 2.83 -8.59 19.01
N ASN A 46 1.59 -8.95 19.32
CA ASN A 46 1.21 -9.52 20.62
C ASN A 46 1.81 -10.92 20.81
N LEU A 47 1.72 -11.78 19.80
CA LEU A 47 2.32 -13.12 19.82
C LEU A 47 3.83 -13.05 20.05
N MET A 48 4.54 -12.17 19.35
CA MET A 48 5.98 -12.05 19.52
C MET A 48 6.34 -11.58 20.93
N LYS A 49 5.62 -10.59 21.48
CA LYS A 49 5.82 -10.15 22.87
C LYS A 49 5.55 -11.26 23.89
N GLN A 50 4.53 -12.08 23.66
CA GLN A 50 4.16 -13.16 24.57
C GLN A 50 5.19 -14.30 24.57
N TYR A 51 5.72 -14.67 23.40
CA TYR A 51 6.50 -15.91 23.25
C TYR A 51 8.01 -15.73 23.13
N ALA A 52 8.53 -14.57 22.72
CA ALA A 52 9.97 -14.44 22.48
C ALA A 52 10.82 -14.25 23.75
N LYS A 53 10.21 -14.21 24.95
CA LYS A 53 10.89 -14.27 26.27
C LYS A 53 12.02 -13.26 26.48
N THR A 54 12.11 -12.21 25.66
CA THR A 54 13.12 -11.15 25.74
C THR A 54 12.44 -9.78 25.68
N PRO A 55 12.85 -8.82 26.51
CA PRO A 55 12.27 -7.47 26.49
C PRO A 55 12.67 -6.68 25.24
N HIS A 56 13.68 -7.12 24.49
CA HIS A 56 14.23 -6.40 23.33
C HIS A 56 13.64 -6.90 22.01
N ILE A 57 12.32 -6.79 21.85
CA ILE A 57 11.63 -7.17 20.61
C ILE A 57 11.08 -5.92 19.93
N VAL A 58 11.52 -5.67 18.71
CA VAL A 58 10.96 -4.63 17.84
C VAL A 58 10.26 -5.31 16.67
N VAL A 59 8.95 -5.10 16.55
CA VAL A 59 8.12 -5.63 15.45
C VAL A 59 7.71 -4.46 14.55
N ASN A 60 8.22 -4.46 13.33
CA ASN A 60 7.83 -3.52 12.29
C ASN A 60 7.00 -4.25 11.24
N ALA A 61 5.72 -3.91 11.15
CA ALA A 61 4.83 -4.49 10.14
C ALA A 61 4.22 -3.40 9.26
N THR A 62 4.29 -3.60 7.95
CA THR A 62 3.83 -2.66 6.92
C THR A 62 2.82 -3.39 6.03
N ALA A 63 1.58 -2.92 6.04
CA ALA A 63 0.55 -3.40 5.14
C ALA A 63 0.64 -2.68 3.81
N HIS A 64 0.59 -3.44 2.72
CA HIS A 64 0.59 -2.95 1.36
C HIS A 64 -0.80 -3.08 0.73
N ARG A 65 -1.05 -2.32 -0.33
CA ARG A 65 -2.38 -2.25 -0.99
C ARG A 65 -2.69 -3.47 -1.85
N ASP A 66 -1.72 -4.33 -2.10
CA ASP A 66 -1.81 -5.58 -2.84
C ASP A 66 -2.14 -6.78 -1.94
N ASN A 67 -2.70 -6.53 -0.76
CA ASN A 67 -2.96 -7.54 0.28
C ASN A 67 -1.70 -8.22 0.85
N THR A 68 -0.53 -7.58 0.73
CA THR A 68 0.73 -8.08 1.30
C THR A 68 1.00 -7.44 2.67
N LEU A 69 1.51 -8.23 3.63
CA LEU A 69 1.98 -7.75 4.93
C LEU A 69 3.46 -8.08 5.10
N ASP A 70 4.31 -7.06 5.06
CA ASP A 70 5.73 -7.22 5.35
C ASP A 70 5.96 -7.11 6.85
N VAL A 71 6.55 -8.14 7.45
CA VAL A 71 6.87 -8.17 8.88
C VAL A 71 8.37 -8.32 9.10
N LYS A 72 8.97 -7.37 9.80
CA LYS A 72 10.37 -7.39 10.24
C LYS A 72 10.40 -7.48 11.77
N ILE A 73 11.12 -8.47 12.28
CA ILE A 73 11.22 -8.71 13.72
C ILE A 73 12.70 -8.66 14.10
N TYR A 74 13.03 -7.78 15.03
CA TYR A 74 14.35 -7.69 15.63
C TYR A 74 14.27 -8.26 17.04
N ILE A 75 15.08 -9.28 17.30
CA ILE A 75 15.17 -9.94 18.61
C ILE A 75 16.57 -9.65 19.14
N GLY A 76 16.67 -8.81 20.17
CA GLY A 76 17.92 -8.55 20.88
C GLY A 76 18.33 -9.77 21.70
N LYS A 77 19.64 -10.01 21.82
CA LYS A 77 20.18 -11.00 22.76
C LYS A 77 19.81 -10.57 24.18
N THR A 78 19.25 -11.49 24.95
CA THR A 78 19.28 -11.42 26.41
C THR A 78 20.74 -11.46 26.84
N GLU A 79 21.18 -10.47 27.61
CA GLU A 79 22.47 -10.51 28.32
C GLU A 79 22.51 -11.71 29.29
#